data_AF-A0A7Z9KXY5-F1
#
_entry.id   AF-A0A7Z9KXY5-F1
#
_cell.length_a   1.000
_cell.length_b   1.000
_cell.length_c   1.000
_cell.angle_alpha   90.00
_cell.angle_beta   90.00
_cell.angle_gamma   90.00
#
_symmetry.space_group_name_H-M   'P 1'
#
loop_
_entity.id
_entity.type
_entity.pdbx_description
1 polymer ?
#
loop_
_entity_poly.entity_id
_entity_poly.type
_entity_poly.pdbx_seq_one_letter_code
_entity_poly.pdbx_strand_id
1 'polypeptide(L)'
;MIVEHLKTIKPANVERMFAIGNTNGGGMSNYLAVHRGYFRGFGVAGSVIVVGNEPTRQTAPVAVIQIHGMKDKTCPYAGGLAPMGHLFYGAEKAAAIWAENNGCESAPTQSESGQGNRLLTWSDCEEGRTVRHYGIKEAGHGFSPQTEGGVDQLRWNFFKSIL
;
A
#
# COMPACT_ATOMS: atom_id res chain seq x y z
N MET A 1 -16.29 -4.59 16.86
CA MET A 1 -15.34 -4.02 15.87
C MET A 1 -16.13 -3.22 14.84
N ILE A 2 -15.58 -2.11 14.31
CA ILE A 2 -16.27 -1.25 13.32
C ILE A 2 -16.70 -2.06 12.08
N VAL A 3 -15.83 -2.94 11.56
CA VAL A 3 -16.15 -3.81 10.42
C VAL A 3 -17.37 -4.70 10.68
N GLU A 4 -17.45 -5.31 11.87
CA GLU A 4 -18.61 -6.14 12.25
C GLU A 4 -19.89 -5.31 12.37
N HIS A 5 -19.80 -4.05 12.79
CA HIS A 5 -20.95 -3.16 12.79
C HIS A 5 -21.36 -2.72 11.37
N LEU A 6 -20.40 -2.47 10.48
CA LEU A 6 -20.69 -2.13 9.08
C LEU A 6 -21.40 -3.27 8.36
N LYS A 7 -21.13 -4.54 8.71
CA LYS A 7 -21.90 -5.69 8.21
C LYS A 7 -23.39 -5.62 8.52
N THR A 8 -23.79 -4.88 9.56
CA THR A 8 -25.20 -4.72 9.94
C THR A 8 -25.88 -3.52 9.27
N ILE A 9 -25.13 -2.65 8.59
CA ILE A 9 -25.66 -1.40 8.00
C ILE A 9 -25.80 -1.56 6.49
N LYS A 10 -27.03 -1.45 5.97
CA LYS A 10 -27.27 -1.33 4.52
C LYS A 10 -27.05 0.11 4.07
N PRO A 11 -26.47 0.36 2.87
CA PRO A 11 -26.19 -0.60 1.79
C PRO A 11 -24.73 -1.10 1.72
N ALA A 12 -24.00 -1.19 2.84
CA ALA A 12 -22.58 -1.55 2.80
C ALA A 12 -22.37 -2.96 2.19
N ASN A 13 -21.54 -3.04 1.14
CA ASN A 13 -21.10 -4.31 0.57
C ASN A 13 -19.78 -4.73 1.21
N VAL A 14 -19.86 -5.67 2.14
CA VAL A 14 -18.71 -6.15 2.92
C VAL A 14 -17.81 -7.14 2.17
N GLU A 15 -18.20 -7.57 0.97
CA GLU A 15 -17.35 -8.34 0.05
C GLU A 15 -16.40 -7.42 -0.74
N ARG A 16 -16.58 -6.09 -0.64
CA ARG A 16 -15.81 -5.07 -1.36
C ARG A 16 -15.16 -4.09 -0.41
N MET A 17 -14.54 -4.61 0.65
CA MET A 17 -13.88 -3.79 1.66
C MET A 17 -12.46 -3.43 1.25
N PHE A 18 -12.13 -2.15 1.39
CA PHE A 18 -10.80 -1.61 1.18
C PHE A 18 -10.39 -0.77 2.39
N ALA A 19 -9.09 -0.75 2.68
CA ALA A 19 -8.52 0.15 3.68
C ALA A 19 -7.63 1.19 2.99
N ILE A 20 -7.72 2.45 3.41
CA ILE A 20 -6.76 3.48 2.99
C ILE A 20 -6.21 4.20 4.19
N GLY A 21 -5.01 4.75 4.06
CA GLY A 21 -4.43 5.55 5.12
C GLY A 21 -3.20 6.34 4.72
N ASN A 22 -3.01 7.46 5.39
CA ASN A 22 -1.84 8.32 5.23
C ASN A 22 -1.02 8.28 6.52
N THR A 23 0.30 8.36 6.43
CA THR A 23 1.22 8.39 7.58
C THR A 23 0.92 7.24 8.58
N ASN A 24 0.65 7.53 9.85
CA ASN A 24 0.24 6.52 10.84
C ASN A 24 -1.01 5.71 10.41
N GLY A 25 -1.98 6.31 9.71
CA GLY A 25 -3.11 5.57 9.14
C GLY A 25 -2.69 4.59 8.04
N GLY A 26 -1.62 4.88 7.31
CA GLY A 26 -0.99 3.95 6.37
C GLY A 26 -0.30 2.78 7.07
N GLY A 27 0.37 3.06 8.19
CA GLY A 27 0.90 2.02 9.08
C GLY A 27 -0.20 1.12 9.64
N MET A 28 -1.31 1.71 10.11
CA MET A 28 -2.49 0.97 10.57
C MET A 28 -3.10 0.12 9.45
N SER A 29 -3.17 0.63 8.22
CA SER A 29 -3.71 -0.12 7.08
C SER A 29 -2.84 -1.33 6.72
N ASN A 30 -1.51 -1.18 6.73
CA ASN A 30 -0.59 -2.31 6.59
C ASN A 30 -0.79 -3.32 7.74
N TYR A 31 -0.83 -2.86 8.99
CA TYR A 31 -1.03 -3.72 10.15
C TYR A 31 -2.34 -4.51 10.06
N LEU A 32 -3.42 -3.86 9.65
CA LEU A 32 -4.71 -4.52 9.46
C LEU A 32 -4.66 -5.54 8.33
N ALA A 33 -4.01 -5.24 7.20
CA ALA A 33 -3.87 -6.18 6.10
C ALA A 33 -3.10 -7.45 6.50
N VAL A 34 -2.04 -7.31 7.30
CA VAL A 34 -1.27 -8.45 7.82
C VAL A 34 -2.11 -9.37 8.70
N HIS A 35 -2.95 -8.78 9.57
CA HIS A 35 -3.63 -9.51 10.65
C HIS A 35 -5.11 -9.80 10.38
N ARG A 36 -5.71 -9.23 9.33
CA ARG A 36 -7.15 -9.34 9.04
C ARG A 36 -7.38 -9.66 7.57
N GLY A 37 -8.02 -10.78 7.29
CA GLY A 37 -8.44 -11.19 5.94
C GLY A 37 -9.73 -10.54 5.44
N TYR A 38 -10.07 -9.32 5.87
CA TYR A 38 -11.33 -8.67 5.48
C TYR A 38 -11.23 -7.87 4.17
N PHE A 39 -10.02 -7.47 3.76
CA PHE A 39 -9.85 -6.47 2.72
C PHE A 39 -9.48 -7.12 1.38
N ARG A 40 -10.19 -6.72 0.31
CA ARG A 40 -9.83 -7.06 -1.08
C ARG A 40 -8.56 -6.33 -1.53
N GLY A 41 -8.33 -5.15 -0.96
CA GLY A 41 -7.14 -4.36 -1.20
C GLY A 41 -6.96 -3.26 -0.17
N PHE A 42 -5.76 -2.69 -0.12
CA PHE A 42 -5.50 -1.50 0.67
C PHE A 42 -4.55 -0.51 -0.03
N GLY A 43 -4.62 0.75 0.37
CA GLY A 43 -3.91 1.84 -0.28
C GLY A 43 -3.29 2.82 0.70
N VAL A 44 -1.97 2.92 0.73
CA VAL A 44 -1.24 3.73 1.72
C VAL A 44 -0.43 4.85 1.09
N ALA A 45 -0.25 5.94 1.85
CA ALA A 45 0.64 7.03 1.47
C ALA A 45 1.54 7.47 2.62
N GLY A 46 2.82 7.66 2.33
CA GLY A 46 3.81 8.13 3.31
C GLY A 46 4.01 7.17 4.48
N SER A 47 3.77 5.87 4.27
CA SER A 47 4.05 4.82 5.24
C SER A 47 4.10 3.47 4.52
N VAL A 48 4.86 2.54 5.10
CA VAL A 48 5.14 1.21 4.56
C VAL A 48 5.19 0.21 5.71
N ILE A 49 5.54 -1.04 5.42
CA ILE A 49 5.71 -2.09 6.44
C ILE A 49 6.76 -1.66 7.49
N VAL A 50 6.37 -1.76 8.76
CA VAL A 50 7.29 -1.68 9.92
C VAL A 50 7.95 -3.05 10.09
N VAL A 51 9.27 -3.09 10.29
CA VAL A 51 10.01 -4.33 10.54
C VAL A 51 9.46 -5.04 11.78
N GLY A 52 9.28 -6.36 11.67
CA GLY A 52 8.61 -7.21 12.66
C GLY A 52 7.09 -7.30 12.47
N ASN A 53 6.56 -6.67 11.43
CA ASN A 53 5.14 -6.72 11.08
C ASN A 53 4.94 -7.02 9.57
N GLU A 54 5.76 -7.91 9.05
CA GLU A 54 5.68 -8.43 7.69
C GLU A 54 4.46 -9.35 7.54
N PRO A 55 3.87 -9.45 6.33
CA PRO A 55 2.93 -10.51 6.05
C PRO A 55 3.59 -11.88 6.24
N THR A 56 2.78 -12.85 6.69
CA THR A 56 3.21 -14.22 6.97
C THR A 56 2.46 -15.19 6.05
N ARG A 57 2.79 -16.48 6.09
CA ARG A 57 2.05 -17.50 5.32
C ARG A 57 0.55 -17.58 5.65
N GLN A 58 0.13 -17.01 6.78
CA GLN A 58 -1.26 -16.95 7.20
C GLN A 58 -1.95 -15.65 6.75
N THR A 59 -1.20 -14.68 6.22
CA THR A 59 -1.76 -13.42 5.72
C THR A 59 -2.44 -13.69 4.38
N ALA A 60 -3.71 -13.28 4.26
CA ALA A 60 -4.47 -13.47 3.03
C ALA A 60 -3.90 -12.62 1.88
N PRO A 61 -3.86 -13.14 0.63
CA PRO A 61 -3.51 -12.34 -0.54
C PRO A 61 -4.40 -11.11 -0.68
N VAL A 62 -3.78 -9.94 -0.85
CA VAL A 62 -4.48 -8.64 -0.83
C VAL A 62 -3.89 -7.68 -1.85
N ALA A 63 -4.73 -6.98 -2.61
CA ALA A 63 -4.21 -6.02 -3.58
C ALA A 63 -3.63 -4.78 -2.87
N VAL A 64 -2.45 -4.30 -3.30
CA VAL A 64 -1.71 -3.24 -2.59
C VAL A 64 -1.39 -2.09 -3.52
N ILE A 65 -1.69 -0.86 -3.09
CA ILE A 65 -1.11 0.36 -3.67
C ILE A 65 -0.37 1.15 -2.60
N GLN A 66 0.92 1.37 -2.82
CA GLN A 66 1.79 2.15 -1.94
C GLN A 66 2.26 3.40 -2.66
N ILE A 67 2.12 4.58 -2.03
CA ILE A 67 2.54 5.87 -2.60
C ILE A 67 3.49 6.53 -1.62
N HIS A 68 4.73 6.79 -2.02
CA HIS A 68 5.76 7.23 -1.07
C HIS A 68 6.65 8.33 -1.66
N GLY A 69 6.93 9.36 -0.88
CA GLY A 69 7.86 10.41 -1.26
C GLY A 69 9.31 9.93 -1.18
N MET A 70 10.09 10.08 -2.24
CA MET A 70 11.49 9.63 -2.27
C MET A 70 12.41 10.45 -1.35
N LYS A 71 11.98 11.65 -0.96
CA LYS A 71 12.68 12.53 -0.01
C LYS A 71 12.05 12.48 1.39
N ASP A 72 11.18 11.51 1.67
CA ASP A 72 10.58 11.33 2.99
C ASP A 72 11.67 10.97 4.00
N LYS A 73 11.75 11.74 5.11
CA LYS A 73 12.69 11.52 6.23
C LYS A 73 11.97 11.09 7.51
N THR A 74 10.63 11.14 7.53
CA THR A 74 9.80 10.71 8.66
C THR A 74 9.53 9.22 8.57
N CYS A 75 9.21 8.72 7.37
CA CYS A 75 9.22 7.31 7.01
C CYS A 75 10.22 7.16 5.86
N PRO A 76 11.52 6.91 6.14
CA PRO A 76 12.57 6.98 5.14
C PRO A 76 12.30 6.10 3.92
N TYR A 77 12.35 6.67 2.70
CA TYR A 77 12.08 5.91 1.46
C TYR A 77 13.03 4.71 1.30
N ALA A 78 14.31 4.88 1.67
CA ALA A 78 15.31 3.81 1.66
C ALA A 78 15.16 2.81 2.82
N GLY A 79 14.25 3.06 3.77
CA GLY A 79 14.10 2.30 5.00
C GLY A 79 15.08 2.74 6.08
N GLY A 80 15.03 2.05 7.22
CA GLY A 80 15.86 2.33 8.38
C GLY A 80 15.10 2.92 9.56
N LEU A 81 15.84 3.27 10.62
CA LEU A 81 15.28 3.81 11.85
C LEU A 81 14.75 5.22 11.59
N ALA A 82 13.44 5.38 11.71
CA ALA A 82 12.79 6.67 11.63
C ALA A 82 13.03 7.50 12.91
N PRO A 83 12.95 8.84 12.82
CA PRO A 83 13.03 9.72 13.99
C PRO A 83 12.01 9.41 15.10
N MET A 84 10.88 8.79 14.76
CA MET A 84 9.84 8.37 15.71
C MET A 84 10.07 6.97 16.32
N GLY A 85 11.22 6.35 16.08
CA GLY A 85 11.63 5.08 16.71
C GLY A 85 11.17 3.80 15.98
N HIS A 86 10.34 3.91 14.96
CA HIS A 86 9.98 2.76 14.12
C HIS A 86 11.11 2.43 13.13
N LEU A 87 11.39 1.13 12.98
CA LEU A 87 12.26 0.63 11.92
C LEU A 87 11.40 0.26 10.71
N PHE A 88 11.60 0.92 9.56
CA PHE A 88 10.84 0.65 8.34
C PHE A 88 11.66 -0.11 7.30
N TYR A 89 10.99 -0.92 6.50
CA TYR A 89 11.55 -1.35 5.22
C TYR A 89 11.67 -0.17 4.25
N GLY A 90 12.59 -0.27 3.29
CA GLY A 90 12.58 0.64 2.15
C GLY A 90 11.31 0.46 1.33
N ALA A 91 10.78 1.53 0.75
CA ALA A 91 9.45 1.53 0.15
C ALA A 91 9.33 0.51 -1.00
N GLU A 92 10.29 0.46 -1.92
CA GLU A 92 10.29 -0.53 -3.00
C GLU A 92 10.41 -1.97 -2.46
N LYS A 93 11.20 -2.17 -1.40
CA LYS A 93 11.32 -3.46 -0.73
C LYS A 93 10.03 -3.87 -0.02
N ALA A 94 9.34 -2.94 0.64
CA ALA A 94 8.05 -3.20 1.28
C ALA A 94 6.98 -3.62 0.27
N ALA A 95 6.95 -2.99 -0.92
CA ALA A 95 6.08 -3.42 -2.01
C ALA A 95 6.47 -4.81 -2.54
N ALA A 96 7.77 -5.10 -2.67
CA ALA A 96 8.23 -6.42 -3.07
C ALA A 96 7.86 -7.52 -2.05
N ILE A 97 7.90 -7.22 -0.75
CA ILE A 97 7.45 -8.15 0.32
C ILE A 97 5.95 -8.46 0.16
N TRP A 98 5.12 -7.46 -0.14
CA TRP A 98 3.71 -7.70 -0.44
C TRP A 98 3.50 -8.51 -1.73
N ALA A 99 4.33 -8.28 -2.75
CA ALA A 99 4.27 -9.06 -3.98
C ALA A 99 4.64 -10.53 -3.75
N GLU A 100 5.66 -10.79 -2.92
CA GLU A 100 6.04 -12.14 -2.50
C GLU A 100 4.91 -12.82 -1.71
N ASN A 101 4.31 -12.13 -0.74
CA ASN A 101 3.14 -12.65 -0.02
C ASN A 101 1.98 -13.00 -0.94
N ASN A 102 1.75 -12.19 -1.97
CA ASN A 102 0.68 -12.42 -2.94
C ASN A 102 1.06 -13.47 -4.00
N GLY A 103 2.23 -14.08 -3.94
CA GLY A 103 2.67 -15.09 -4.91
C GLY A 103 2.83 -14.55 -6.34
N CYS A 104 3.21 -13.28 -6.50
CA CYS A 104 3.47 -12.73 -7.84
C CYS A 104 4.72 -13.41 -8.45
N GLU A 105 4.56 -14.10 -9.58
CA GLU A 105 5.62 -14.91 -10.19
C GLU A 105 6.66 -14.09 -10.99
N SER A 106 6.29 -12.88 -11.41
CA SER A 106 7.09 -12.05 -12.31
C SER A 106 7.79 -10.88 -11.57
N ALA A 107 8.92 -10.45 -12.13
CA ALA A 107 9.55 -9.19 -11.74
C ALA A 107 8.61 -8.01 -12.06
N PRO A 108 8.68 -6.89 -11.31
CA PRO A 108 7.77 -5.79 -11.55
C PRO A 108 8.04 -5.17 -12.91
N THR A 109 6.97 -4.84 -13.61
CA THR A 109 7.04 -3.86 -14.69
C THR A 109 7.42 -2.50 -14.08
N GLN A 110 8.34 -1.80 -14.75
CA GLN A 110 8.84 -0.50 -14.31
C GLN A 110 8.48 0.55 -15.34
N SER A 111 7.96 1.68 -14.88
CA SER A 111 7.71 2.85 -15.71
C SER A 111 7.90 4.12 -14.91
N GLU A 112 7.86 5.26 -15.61
CA GLU A 112 7.91 6.58 -15.01
C GLU A 112 6.71 7.40 -15.46
N SER A 113 6.18 8.23 -14.55
CA SER A 113 5.19 9.24 -14.93
C SER A 113 5.83 10.36 -15.74
N GLY A 114 5.00 11.24 -16.33
CA GLY A 114 5.50 12.43 -17.03
C GLY A 114 6.30 13.38 -16.13
N GLN A 115 6.17 13.27 -14.81
CA GLN A 115 6.91 14.03 -13.80
C GLN A 115 8.18 13.30 -13.31
N GLY A 116 8.52 12.15 -13.90
CA GLY A 116 9.66 11.34 -13.49
C GLY A 116 9.45 10.61 -12.16
N ASN A 117 8.19 10.37 -11.76
CA ASN A 117 7.89 9.55 -10.59
C ASN A 117 7.95 8.08 -10.98
N ARG A 118 8.58 7.28 -10.13
CA ARG A 118 8.84 5.86 -10.37
C ARG A 118 7.59 5.04 -10.10
N LEU A 119 7.21 4.17 -11.03
CA LEU A 119 6.10 3.24 -10.90
C LEU A 119 6.60 1.80 -11.04
N LEU A 120 6.32 0.97 -10.03
CA LEU A 120 6.54 -0.46 -10.06
C LEU A 120 5.19 -1.17 -9.97
N THR A 121 4.94 -2.15 -10.85
CA THR A 121 3.73 -2.99 -10.78
C THR A 121 4.11 -4.45 -10.90
N TRP A 122 3.78 -5.21 -9.86
CA TRP A 122 3.76 -6.67 -9.86
C TRP A 122 2.36 -7.14 -10.21
N SER A 123 2.28 -7.98 -11.23
CA SER A 123 1.06 -8.59 -11.76
C SER A 123 1.19 -10.12 -11.65
N ASP A 124 0.16 -10.84 -12.11
CA ASP A 124 0.13 -12.30 -12.12
C ASP A 124 0.36 -12.90 -10.72
N CYS A 125 -0.25 -12.27 -9.73
CA CYS A 125 -0.26 -12.75 -8.36
C CYS A 125 -1.45 -13.69 -8.13
N GLU A 126 -1.39 -14.46 -7.04
CA GLU A 126 -2.47 -15.34 -6.60
C GLU A 126 -3.80 -14.57 -6.49
N GLU A 127 -4.91 -15.26 -6.73
CA GLU A 127 -6.27 -14.69 -6.71
C GLU A 127 -6.46 -13.44 -7.60
N GLY A 128 -5.61 -13.25 -8.61
CA GLY A 128 -5.65 -12.06 -9.46
C GLY A 128 -5.32 -10.77 -8.71
N ARG A 129 -4.58 -10.85 -7.60
CA ARG A 129 -4.10 -9.66 -6.88
C ARG A 129 -3.02 -8.94 -7.70
N THR A 130 -2.81 -7.68 -7.35
CA THR A 130 -1.80 -6.80 -7.95
C THR A 130 -1.12 -6.00 -6.84
N VAL A 131 0.18 -5.74 -6.97
CA VAL A 131 0.91 -4.82 -6.08
C VAL A 131 1.49 -3.68 -6.90
N ARG A 132 1.25 -2.45 -6.46
CA ARG A 132 1.72 -1.24 -7.12
C ARG A 132 2.43 -0.31 -6.16
N HIS A 133 3.58 0.21 -6.57
CA HIS A 133 4.34 1.22 -5.84
C HIS A 133 4.56 2.47 -6.69
N TYR A 134 4.24 3.63 -6.13
CA TYR A 134 4.56 4.95 -6.66
C TYR A 134 5.63 5.62 -5.79
N GLY A 135 6.82 5.82 -6.34
CA GLY A 135 7.89 6.63 -5.78
C GLY A 135 7.81 8.06 -6.32
N ILE A 136 7.41 9.01 -5.48
CA ILE A 136 7.26 10.42 -5.85
C ILE A 136 8.60 11.12 -5.66
N LYS A 137 9.32 11.35 -6.76
CA LYS A 137 10.75 11.71 -6.79
C LYS A 137 11.10 12.95 -5.97
N GLU A 138 10.32 14.01 -6.13
CA GLU A 138 10.62 15.30 -5.51
C GLU A 138 9.92 15.50 -4.15
N ALA A 139 9.16 14.51 -3.66
CA ALA A 139 8.30 14.67 -2.51
C ALA A 139 8.87 14.11 -1.21
N GLY A 140 8.60 14.81 -0.09
CA GLY A 140 8.89 14.38 1.28
C GLY A 140 7.68 13.76 1.98
N HIS A 141 7.70 13.72 3.33
CA HIS A 141 6.54 13.30 4.12
C HIS A 141 5.37 14.29 3.98
N GLY A 142 4.13 13.79 3.99
CA GLY A 142 2.94 14.66 3.92
C GLY A 142 2.79 15.41 2.60
N PHE A 143 3.24 14.79 1.50
CA PHE A 143 3.15 15.35 0.15
C PHE A 143 1.70 15.70 -0.25
N SER A 144 1.59 16.60 -1.25
CA SER A 144 0.31 17.15 -1.68
C SER A 144 -0.71 16.04 -2.01
N PRO A 145 -1.95 16.13 -1.52
CA PRO A 145 -3.02 15.22 -1.93
C PRO A 145 -3.29 15.24 -3.44
N GLN A 146 -2.86 16.27 -4.16
CA GLN A 146 -3.00 16.44 -5.61
C GLN A 146 -1.84 15.81 -6.41
N THR A 147 -0.84 15.21 -5.75
CA THR A 147 0.24 14.48 -6.42
C THR A 147 -0.34 13.45 -7.41
N GLU A 148 0.22 13.42 -8.64
CA GLU A 148 -0.17 12.48 -9.70
C GLU A 148 -1.68 12.54 -10.04
N GLY A 149 -2.27 13.73 -10.05
CA GLY A 149 -3.69 13.92 -10.34
C GLY A 149 -4.61 13.55 -9.18
N GLY A 150 -4.07 13.19 -8.02
CA GLY A 150 -4.80 12.91 -6.79
C GLY A 150 -4.42 11.58 -6.17
N VAL A 151 -3.89 11.59 -4.95
CA VAL A 151 -3.51 10.37 -4.20
C VAL A 151 -4.70 9.43 -4.04
N ASP A 152 -5.86 9.97 -3.69
CA ASP A 152 -7.08 9.18 -3.55
C ASP A 152 -7.65 8.74 -4.89
N GLN A 153 -7.45 9.53 -5.95
CA GLN A 153 -7.83 9.15 -7.31
C GLN A 153 -6.98 7.98 -7.82
N LEU A 154 -5.68 7.96 -7.52
CA LEU A 154 -4.80 6.83 -7.81
C LEU A 154 -5.26 5.56 -7.11
N ARG A 155 -5.54 5.63 -5.81
CA ARG A 155 -6.07 4.50 -5.02
C ARG A 155 -7.39 4.01 -5.57
N TRP A 156 -8.31 4.94 -5.86
CA TRP A 156 -9.62 4.60 -6.41
C TRP A 156 -9.52 3.93 -7.79
N ASN A 157 -8.69 4.46 -8.68
CA ASN A 157 -8.46 3.85 -9.99
C ASN A 157 -7.85 2.45 -9.87
N PHE A 158 -6.93 2.26 -8.93
CA PHE A 158 -6.38 0.94 -8.62
C PHE A 158 -7.46 -0.02 -8.11
N PHE A 159 -8.26 0.38 -7.11
CA PHE A 159 -9.32 -0.49 -6.58
C PHE A 159 -10.38 -0.83 -7.62
N LYS A 160 -10.77 0.11 -8.49
CA LYS A 160 -11.70 -0.18 -9.59
C LYS A 160 -11.17 -1.26 -10.55
N SER A 161 -9.86 -1.37 -10.73
CA SER A 161 -9.28 -2.36 -11.65
C SER A 161 -9.32 -3.80 -11.12
N ILE A 162 -9.70 -3.99 -9.85
CA ILE A 162 -9.73 -5.30 -9.16
C ILE A 162 -11.12 -5.63 -8.55
N LEU A 163 -12.13 -4.83 -8.92
CA LEU A 163 -13.54 -5.07 -8.57
C LEU A 163 -14.14 -6.14 -9.48
#